data_AF-A0A1D1W9V5-F1
#
_entry.id   AF-A0A1D1W9V5-F1
#
_cell.length_a   1.000
_cell.length_b   1.000
_cell.length_c   1.000
_cell.angle_alpha   90.00
_cell.angle_beta   90.00
_cell.angle_gamma   90.00
#
_symmetry.space_group_name_H-M   'P 1'
#
loop_
_entity.id
_entity.type
_entity.pdbx_description
1 polymer ?
#
loop_
_entity_poly.entity_id
_entity_poly.type
_entity_poly.pdbx_seq_one_letter_code
_entity_poly.pdbx_strand_id
1 'polypeptide(L)'
;MDDQDTVTVFPIDKSHITGDIIDAVCNFIFQPAHRGFYVLAHNFRAFDGYFILKWLTKNGVVPDVILDGSKILRPDVKEFGIKFRDTLSYVPLSLSKWATTFQVDQAKGCFPHRII
;
A
#
# COMPACT_ATOMS: atom_id res chain seq x y z
N MET A 1 -30.50 -12.75 -3.26
CA MET A 1 -30.69 -11.31 -3.05
C MET A 1 -29.31 -10.73 -3.03
N ASP A 2 -28.91 -10.25 -4.20
CA ASP A 2 -27.59 -9.77 -4.54
C ASP A 2 -27.28 -8.50 -3.75
N ASP A 3 -26.35 -8.57 -2.80
CA ASP A 3 -25.64 -7.40 -2.32
C ASP A 3 -24.49 -7.15 -3.29
N GLN A 4 -24.75 -6.24 -4.22
CA GLN A 4 -23.74 -5.68 -5.11
C GLN A 4 -22.70 -4.98 -4.24
N ASP A 5 -21.51 -5.59 -4.13
CA ASP A 5 -20.30 -4.94 -3.66
C ASP A 5 -19.99 -3.75 -4.57
N THR A 6 -20.59 -2.60 -4.27
CA THR A 6 -20.22 -1.34 -4.89
C THR A 6 -18.85 -0.97 -4.33
N VAL A 7 -17.81 -1.48 -4.96
CA VAL A 7 -16.46 -0.93 -4.87
C VAL A 7 -16.58 0.49 -5.40
N THR A 8 -16.76 1.47 -4.52
CA THR A 8 -16.64 2.88 -4.88
C THR A 8 -15.18 3.11 -5.20
N VAL A 9 -14.82 2.87 -6.45
CA VAL A 9 -13.63 3.46 -7.06
C VAL A 9 -13.82 4.96 -6.95
N PHE A 10 -13.22 5.56 -5.91
CA PHE A 10 -13.16 7.00 -5.79
C PHE A 10 -12.56 7.52 -7.10
N PRO A 11 -13.27 8.38 -7.85
CA PRO A 11 -12.74 8.91 -9.08
C PRO A 11 -11.52 9.75 -8.69
N ILE A 12 -10.33 9.21 -8.94
CA ILE A 12 -9.10 9.98 -8.89
C ILE A 12 -9.22 10.96 -10.05
N ASP A 13 -9.60 12.20 -9.73
CA ASP A 13 -9.62 13.29 -10.68
C ASP A 13 -8.22 13.44 -11.28
N LYS A 14 -8.04 12.96 -12.51
CA LYS A 14 -6.74 12.92 -13.19
C LYS A 14 -6.23 14.30 -13.58
N SER A 15 -7.08 15.34 -13.48
CA SER A 15 -6.73 16.73 -13.82
C SER A 15 -5.88 17.43 -12.77
N HIS A 16 -5.75 16.90 -11.55
CA HIS A 16 -5.08 17.58 -10.43
C HIS A 16 -3.90 16.83 -9.81
N ILE A 17 -3.24 15.90 -10.52
CA ILE A 17 -1.91 15.42 -10.07
C ILE A 17 -0.84 16.49 -10.39
N THR A 18 -1.02 17.67 -9.82
CA THR A 18 -0.05 18.76 -9.78
C THR A 18 0.50 18.82 -8.36
N GLY A 19 1.33 17.84 -8.00
CA GLY A 19 1.90 17.68 -6.66
C GLY A 19 2.77 16.43 -6.53
N ASP A 20 3.48 16.27 -5.42
CA ASP A 20 4.21 15.03 -5.11
C ASP A 20 3.21 13.88 -4.97
N ILE A 21 3.38 12.82 -5.76
CA ILE A 21 2.52 11.64 -5.77
C ILE A 21 2.51 10.97 -4.39
N ILE A 22 3.61 11.04 -3.65
CA ILE A 22 3.71 10.51 -2.29
C ILE A 22 2.73 11.25 -1.37
N ASP A 23 2.65 12.58 -1.49
CA ASP A 23 1.71 13.39 -0.71
C ASP A 23 0.26 13.03 -1.07
N ALA A 24 -0.06 12.88 -2.34
CA ALA A 24 -1.40 12.49 -2.79
C ALA A 24 -1.83 11.12 -2.22
N VAL A 25 -0.93 10.12 -2.29
CA VAL A 25 -1.18 8.77 -1.78
C VAL A 25 -1.31 8.78 -0.25
N CYS A 26 -0.40 9.44 0.47
CA CYS A 26 -0.46 9.51 1.93
C CYS A 26 -1.72 10.25 2.40
N ASN A 27 -2.08 11.36 1.76
CA ASN A 27 -3.32 12.10 2.07
C ASN A 27 -4.57 11.28 1.81
N PHE A 28 -4.55 10.37 0.83
CA PHE A 28 -5.64 9.41 0.61
C PHE A 28 -5.67 8.34 1.72
N ILE A 29 -4.52 7.76 2.06
CA ILE A 29 -4.45 6.68 3.06
C ILE A 29 -4.88 7.19 4.44
N PHE A 30 -4.34 8.32 4.91
CA PHE A 30 -4.51 8.82 6.28
C PHE A 30 -5.80 9.63 6.51
N GLN A 31 -6.82 9.44 5.66
CA GLN A 31 -8.13 10.06 5.86
C GLN A 31 -8.85 9.49 7.09
N PRO A 32 -9.65 10.29 7.81
CA PRO A 32 -10.46 9.80 8.93
C PRO A 32 -11.38 8.64 8.56
N ALA A 33 -11.83 8.58 7.31
CA ALA A 33 -12.68 7.51 6.78
C ALA A 33 -11.99 6.13 6.78
N HIS A 34 -10.65 6.08 6.75
CA HIS A 34 -9.88 4.83 6.72
C HIS A 34 -9.36 4.43 8.11
N ARG A 35 -9.84 5.07 9.19
CA ARG A 35 -9.44 4.73 10.55
C ARG A 35 -9.83 3.29 10.87
N GLY A 36 -8.86 2.49 11.30
CA GLY A 36 -9.03 1.06 11.59
C GLY A 36 -8.74 0.14 10.41
N PHE A 37 -8.41 0.67 9.23
CA PHE A 37 -8.17 -0.15 8.03
C PHE A 37 -6.76 -0.77 8.03
N TYR A 38 -6.65 -1.86 7.28
CA TYR A 38 -5.39 -2.51 6.96
C TYR A 38 -4.95 -2.13 5.55
N VAL A 39 -3.77 -1.54 5.42
CA VAL A 39 -3.14 -1.32 4.12
C VAL A 39 -2.27 -2.52 3.79
N LEU A 40 -2.64 -3.23 2.72
CA LEU A 40 -1.95 -4.42 2.26
C LEU A 40 -1.13 -4.08 1.01
N ALA A 41 0.17 -4.34 1.06
CA ALA A 41 1.05 -4.18 -0.09
C ALA A 41 1.99 -5.38 -0.21
N HIS A 42 2.36 -5.73 -1.44
CA HIS A 42 3.19 -6.91 -1.72
C HIS A 42 4.65 -6.51 -1.82
N ASN A 43 5.48 -7.01 -0.90
CA ASN A 43 6.86 -6.60 -0.69
C ASN A 43 6.99 -5.17 -0.14
N PHE A 44 6.02 -4.76 0.69
CA PHE A 44 5.97 -3.44 1.30
C PHE A 44 7.26 -3.08 2.05
N ARG A 45 7.81 -4.06 2.79
CA ARG A 45 8.98 -3.88 3.66
C ARG A 45 10.26 -3.46 2.94
N ALA A 46 10.34 -3.73 1.63
CA ALA A 46 11.57 -3.54 0.86
C ALA A 46 11.45 -2.44 -0.21
N PHE A 47 10.25 -1.89 -0.44
CA PHE A 47 10.03 -0.89 -1.48
C PHE A 47 9.16 0.26 -0.99
N ASP A 48 7.84 0.08 -0.96
CA ASP A 48 6.88 1.15 -0.67
C ASP A 48 7.03 1.74 0.73
N GLY A 49 7.40 0.91 1.71
CA GLY A 49 7.50 1.31 3.12
C GLY A 49 8.50 2.43 3.37
N TYR A 50 9.56 2.56 2.55
CA TYR A 50 10.52 3.66 2.69
C TYR A 50 9.90 5.02 2.33
N PHE A 51 9.07 5.08 1.29
CA PHE A 51 8.41 6.32 0.88
C PHE A 51 7.38 6.76 1.92
N ILE A 52 6.58 5.82 2.43
CA ILE A 52 5.58 6.10 3.47
C ILE A 52 6.27 6.52 4.78
N LEU A 53 7.32 5.81 5.21
CA LEU A 53 8.04 6.17 6.43
C LEU A 53 8.70 7.54 6.31
N LYS A 54 9.33 7.84 5.16
CA LYS A 54 9.91 9.17 4.89
C LYS A 54 8.87 10.27 5.00
N TRP A 55 7.67 10.04 4.45
CA TRP A 55 6.57 10.98 4.52
C TRP A 55 6.07 11.18 5.96
N LEU A 56 5.88 10.10 6.72
CA LEU A 56 5.47 10.16 8.12
C LEU A 56 6.46 10.96 8.97
N THR A 57 7.75 10.66 8.85
CA THR A 57 8.82 11.38 9.56
C THR A 57 8.86 12.86 9.19
N LYS A 58 8.67 13.22 7.92
CA LYS A 58 8.61 14.62 7.46
C LYS A 58 7.44 15.38 8.08
N ASN A 59 6.32 14.71 8.36
CA ASN A 59 5.13 15.28 8.97
C ASN A 59 5.12 15.15 10.51
N GLY A 60 6.21 14.70 11.13
CA GLY A 60 6.33 14.57 12.58
C GLY A 60 5.52 13.42 13.19
N VAL A 61 5.01 12.50 12.37
CA VAL A 61 4.27 11.33 12.81
C VAL A 61 5.25 10.18 13.06
N VAL A 62 5.26 9.63 14.27
CA VAL A 62 6.16 8.53 14.64
C VAL A 62 5.38 7.21 14.64
N PRO A 63 5.53 6.36 13.61
CA PRO A 63 4.87 5.06 13.59
C PRO A 63 5.53 4.09 14.57
N ASP A 64 4.73 3.16 15.10
CA ASP A 64 5.22 2.00 15.84
C ASP A 64 5.68 0.94 14.83
N VAL A 65 6.99 0.75 14.71
CA VAL A 65 7.56 -0.12 13.67
C VAL A 65 8.08 -1.42 14.26
N ILE A 66 7.63 -2.53 13.71
CA ILE A 66 8.24 -3.84 13.93
C ILE A 66 9.26 -4.06 12.81
N LEU A 67 10.51 -4.27 13.20
CA LEU A 67 11.61 -4.55 12.29
C LEU A 67 11.91 -6.05 12.22
N ASP A 68 12.35 -6.51 11.05
CA ASP A 68 12.90 -7.84 10.79
C ASP A 68 14.30 -7.65 10.21
N GLY A 69 15.30 -7.63 11.11
CA GLY A 69 16.63 -7.10 10.83
C GLY A 69 16.57 -5.62 10.43
N SER A 70 17.09 -5.27 9.25
CA SER A 70 17.07 -3.90 8.72
C SER A 70 15.81 -3.55 7.93
N LYS A 71 14.82 -4.45 7.84
CA LYS A 71 13.60 -4.26 7.03
C LYS A 71 12.41 -3.90 7.91
N ILE A 72 11.57 -2.98 7.43
CA ILE A 72 10.37 -2.55 8.14
C ILE A 72 9.29 -3.60 7.91
N LEU A 73 9.09 -4.51 8.84
CA LEU A 73 8.12 -5.59 8.70
C LEU A 73 6.69 -5.05 8.74
N ARG A 74 6.36 -4.22 9.73
CA ARG A 74 5.01 -3.70 9.97
C ARG A 74 5.05 -2.34 10.69
N PRO A 75 4.75 -1.23 10.00
CA PRO A 75 4.44 0.04 10.65
C PRO A 75 2.95 0.10 11.05
N ASP A 76 2.69 0.40 12.32
CA ASP A 76 1.37 0.72 12.86
C ASP A 76 1.32 2.21 13.23
N VAL A 77 0.42 2.96 12.59
CA VAL A 77 0.28 4.40 12.79
C VAL A 77 -0.89 4.66 13.74
N LYS A 78 -0.59 4.69 15.05
CA LYS A 78 -1.61 4.75 16.12
C LYS A 78 -2.49 6.00 16.04
N GLU A 79 -1.92 7.13 15.65
CA GLU A 79 -2.63 8.42 15.52
C GLU A 79 -3.83 8.33 14.55
N PHE A 80 -3.62 7.67 13.41
CA PHE A 80 -4.66 7.45 12.39
C PHE A 80 -5.39 6.12 12.54
N GLY A 81 -4.93 5.24 13.43
CA GLY A 81 -5.49 3.88 13.59
C GLY A 81 -5.30 2.99 12.36
N ILE A 82 -4.27 3.24 11.55
CA ILE A 82 -4.00 2.50 10.31
C ILE A 82 -2.85 1.52 10.52
N LYS A 83 -3.01 0.33 9.95
CA LYS A 83 -2.06 -0.78 10.08
C LYS A 83 -1.55 -1.22 8.72
N PHE A 84 -0.24 -1.16 8.51
CA PHE A 84 0.37 -1.62 7.25
C PHE A 84 0.83 -3.07 7.39
N ARG A 85 0.56 -3.90 6.38
CA ARG A 85 0.97 -5.31 6.36
C ARG A 85 1.64 -5.65 5.03
N ASP A 86 2.79 -6.31 5.13
CA ASP A 86 3.45 -6.89 3.97
C ASP A 86 2.83 -8.25 3.65
N THR A 87 2.17 -8.35 2.51
CA THR A 87 1.56 -9.61 2.06
C THR A 87 2.60 -10.65 1.66
N LEU A 88 3.85 -10.25 1.35
CA LEU A 88 4.92 -11.19 1.02
C LEU A 88 5.29 -12.09 2.21
N SER A 89 5.11 -11.62 3.44
CA SER A 89 5.32 -12.43 4.66
C SER A 89 4.28 -13.55 4.82
N TYR A 90 3.10 -13.39 4.24
CA TYR A 90 2.02 -14.38 4.31
C TYR A 90 2.02 -15.30 3.08
N VAL A 91 2.32 -14.74 1.91
CA VAL A 91 2.39 -15.46 0.64
C VAL A 91 3.77 -15.21 0.03
N PRO A 92 4.77 -16.08 0.31
CA PRO A 92 6.16 -15.90 -0.10
C PRO A 92 6.38 -16.28 -1.58
N LEU A 93 5.52 -15.76 -2.46
CA LEU A 93 5.54 -15.99 -3.90
C LEU A 93 5.55 -14.64 -4.60
N SER A 94 6.23 -14.55 -5.74
CA SER A 94 6.17 -13.35 -6.57
C SER A 94 4.74 -13.09 -7.05
N LEU A 95 4.34 -11.82 -7.13
CA LEU A 95 3.01 -11.43 -7.59
C LEU A 95 2.62 -12.04 -8.96
N SER A 96 3.58 -12.31 -9.85
CA SER A 96 3.33 -13.01 -11.13
C SER A 96 2.86 -14.46 -10.97
N LYS A 97 3.30 -15.17 -9.92
CA LYS A 97 2.93 -16.56 -9.64
C LYS A 97 1.59 -16.67 -8.92
N TRP A 98 1.05 -15.56 -8.42
CA TRP A 98 -0.23 -15.57 -7.69
C TRP A 98 -1.38 -15.99 -8.59
N ALA A 99 -1.44 -15.50 -9.84
CA ALA A 99 -2.47 -15.88 -10.80
C ALA A 99 -2.54 -17.41 -11.00
N THR A 100 -1.38 -18.04 -11.19
CA THR A 100 -1.29 -19.50 -11.30
C THR A 100 -1.63 -20.22 -10.00
N THR A 101 -1.15 -19.70 -8.86
CA THR A 101 -1.30 -20.37 -7.55
C THR A 101 -2.75 -20.33 -7.06
N PHE A 102 -3.42 -19.20 -7.22
CA PHE A 102 -4.80 -19.00 -6.79
C PHE A 102 -5.83 -19.24 -7.90
N GLN A 103 -5.39 -19.65 -9.09
CA GLN A 103 -6.24 -19.89 -10.25
C GLN A 103 -7.12 -18.68 -10.59
N VAL A 104 -6.51 -17.49 -10.55
CA VAL A 104 -7.17 -16.22 -10.85
C VAL A 104 -6.86 -15.84 -12.29
N ASP A 105 -7.89 -15.50 -13.06
CA ASP A 105 -7.78 -15.16 -14.49
C ASP A 105 -6.91 -13.92 -14.77
N GLN A 106 -6.75 -13.03 -13.78
CA GLN A 106 -5.96 -11.82 -13.91
C GLN A 106 -4.48 -12.07 -13.57
N ALA A 107 -3.68 -12.21 -14.61
CA ALA A 107 -2.22 -12.28 -14.52
C ALA A 107 -1.59 -10.89 -14.38
N LYS A 108 -0.42 -10.84 -13.73
CA LYS A 108 0.39 -9.62 -13.62
C LYS A 108 0.82 -9.13 -15.01
N GLY A 109 0.54 -7.86 -15.32
CA GLY A 109 1.02 -7.20 -16.54
C GLY A 109 2.51 -6.87 -16.53
N CYS A 110 3.08 -6.56 -17.71
CA CYS A 110 4.45 -6.08 -17.85
C CYS A 110 4.49 -4.55 -17.83
N PHE A 111 5.20 -3.95 -16.87
CA PHE A 111 5.44 -2.51 -16.84
C PHE A 111 6.81 -2.17 -17.45
N PRO A 112 6.89 -1.24 -18.42
CA PRO A 112 8.16 -0.81 -19.01
C PRO A 112 8.96 0.00 -17.99
N HIS A 113 9.85 -0.68 -17.26
CA HIS A 113 10.67 -0.11 -16.19
C HIS A 113 12.07 0.26 -16.66
N ARG A 114 12.44 -0.15 -17.87
CA ARG A 114 13.72 0.22 -18.49
C ARG A 114 13.50 1.52 -19.26
N ILE A 115 14.02 2.60 -18.73
CA ILE A 115 14.15 3.86 -19.48
C ILE A 115 15.29 3.62 -20.47
N ILE A 116 14.95 3.66 -21.75
CA ILE A 116 15.88 3.57 -22.87
C ILE A 116 16.52 4.94 -23.06
#